data_AF-A0A6C2UKK1-F1
#
_entry.id   AF-A0A6C2UKK1-F1
#
_cell.length_a   1.000
_cell.length_b   1.000
_cell.length_c   1.000
_cell.angle_alpha   90.00
_cell.angle_beta   90.00
_cell.angle_gamma   90.00
#
_symmetry.space_group_name_H-M   'P 1'
#
loop_
_entity.id
_entity.type
_entity.pdbx_description
1 polymer ?
#
loop_
_entity_poly.entity_id
_entity_poly.type
_entity_poly.pdbx_seq_one_letter_code
_entity_poly.pdbx_strand_id
1 'polypeptide(L)'
;MISVIKHALMITTFVAVMMLVIEYLNVLSRGKWQDRLANRPWGQYLAAGLLGATPGCLGAFAVVSMYAHRRLSLGAVVAAMIATSGDESFVLFALVPRTAFLLTALLFLIGTGAGALTDLLLKHRLTGKLSCCQDMVLHEEDHCICFDLKQLPVQWRNCSPTRGILTVALLLFLFALIFGQVGPVQWNWIRITLLASTAVAVFIVATVPDHFLEDHLWKHVVREHVPRVFAWTFGALLVMHFLVDRWQLADAIRSGKWLVLGMAGLVGIIPESGPHLIFTTLYAKDLAPFSVLLTSSIVQDGHGMLPMLAHSRWAFLIVKLINLLVGLAVGALLMASGN
;
A
#
# COMPACT_ATOMS: atom_id res chain seq x y z
N MET A 1 19.32 5.60 11.36
CA MET A 1 18.40 6.72 11.73
C MET A 1 18.06 7.67 10.57
N ILE A 2 19.01 8.36 9.93
CA ILE A 2 18.70 9.30 8.80
C ILE A 2 17.99 8.58 7.64
N SER A 3 18.42 7.35 7.32
CA SER A 3 17.77 6.48 6.33
C SER A 3 16.30 6.23 6.66
N VAL A 4 15.99 5.91 7.92
CA VAL A 4 14.63 5.64 8.41
C VAL A 4 13.73 6.86 8.25
N ILE A 5 14.22 8.06 8.60
CA ILE A 5 13.46 9.31 8.44
C ILE A 5 13.16 9.55 6.96
N LYS A 6 14.16 9.39 6.06
CA LYS A 6 13.96 9.56 4.62
C LYS A 6 12.91 8.58 4.05
N HIS A 7 12.90 7.33 4.51
CA HIS A 7 11.91 6.33 4.09
C HIS A 7 10.51 6.64 4.62
N ALA A 8 10.40 6.99 5.91
CA ALA A 8 9.12 7.39 6.51
C ALA A 8 8.53 8.62 5.80
N LEU A 9 9.36 9.62 5.48
CA LEU A 9 8.94 10.80 4.70
C LEU A 9 8.45 10.41 3.30
N MET A 10 9.21 9.55 2.60
CA MET A 10 8.84 9.07 1.27
C MET A 10 7.47 8.37 1.27
N ILE A 11 7.26 7.42 2.18
CA ILE A 11 5.99 6.67 2.31
C ILE A 11 4.86 7.62 2.67
N THR A 12 5.07 8.50 3.66
CA THR A 12 4.02 9.44 4.11
C THR A 12 3.60 10.39 3.00
N THR A 13 4.55 11.02 2.31
CA THR A 13 4.23 11.93 1.20
C THR A 13 3.53 11.19 0.07
N PHE A 14 3.97 9.97 -0.24
CA PHE A 14 3.32 9.16 -1.27
C PHE A 14 1.88 8.81 -0.92
N VAL A 15 1.62 8.37 0.31
CA VAL A 15 0.26 8.06 0.80
C VAL A 15 -0.61 9.33 0.77
N ALA A 16 -0.07 10.47 1.16
CA ALA A 16 -0.78 11.75 1.10
C ALA A 16 -1.15 12.15 -0.34
N VAL A 17 -0.21 11.99 -1.28
CA VAL A 17 -0.44 12.20 -2.73
C VAL A 17 -1.52 11.26 -3.25
N MET A 18 -1.50 9.99 -2.86
CA MET A 18 -2.52 9.04 -3.28
C MET A 18 -3.90 9.35 -2.70
N MET A 19 -3.98 9.76 -1.44
CA MET A 19 -5.23 10.23 -0.83
C MET A 19 -5.77 11.45 -1.60
N LEU A 20 -4.93 12.42 -1.95
CA LEU A 20 -5.31 13.57 -2.78
C LEU A 20 -5.84 13.14 -4.17
N VAL A 21 -5.14 12.21 -4.85
CA VAL A 21 -5.57 11.73 -6.16
C VAL A 21 -6.92 11.03 -6.07
N ILE A 22 -7.12 10.18 -5.05
CA ILE A 22 -8.40 9.49 -4.85
C ILE A 22 -9.52 10.47 -4.52
N GLU A 23 -9.27 11.48 -3.69
CA GLU A 23 -10.23 12.52 -3.34
C GLU A 23 -10.63 13.35 -4.58
N TYR A 24 -9.63 13.75 -5.38
CA TYR A 24 -9.85 14.47 -6.63
C TYR A 24 -10.69 13.64 -7.63
N LEU A 25 -10.35 12.35 -7.80
CA LEU A 25 -11.11 11.44 -8.65
C LEU A 25 -12.53 11.20 -8.12
N ASN A 26 -12.72 11.16 -6.80
CA ASN A 26 -14.03 11.01 -6.18
C ASN A 26 -14.93 12.21 -6.49
N VAL A 27 -14.41 13.43 -6.33
CA VAL A 27 -15.12 14.67 -6.67
C VAL A 27 -15.43 14.73 -8.17
N LEU A 28 -14.44 14.45 -9.02
CA LEU A 28 -14.61 14.46 -10.48
C LEU A 28 -15.63 13.43 -10.97
N SER A 29 -15.60 12.22 -10.41
CA SER A 29 -16.49 11.11 -10.79
C SER A 29 -17.85 11.14 -10.11
N ARG A 30 -18.10 12.12 -9.21
CA ARG A 30 -19.29 12.19 -8.36
C ARG A 30 -19.54 10.89 -7.59
N GLY A 31 -18.46 10.21 -7.18
CA GLY A 31 -18.53 8.89 -6.56
C GLY A 31 -18.94 7.72 -7.47
N LYS A 32 -19.42 7.94 -8.70
CA LYS A 32 -20.01 6.88 -9.55
C LYS A 32 -19.05 5.73 -9.85
N TRP A 33 -17.75 6.00 -10.01
CA TRP A 33 -16.77 4.94 -10.23
C TRP A 33 -16.62 4.06 -8.98
N GLN A 34 -16.55 4.70 -7.80
CA GLN A 34 -16.47 4.01 -6.52
C GLN A 34 -17.77 3.23 -6.23
N ASP A 35 -18.94 3.77 -6.56
CA ASP A 35 -20.24 3.09 -6.39
C ASP A 35 -20.37 1.88 -7.33
N ARG A 36 -19.92 2.00 -8.58
CA ARG A 36 -19.90 0.85 -9.52
C ARG A 36 -19.00 -0.27 -9.02
N LEU A 37 -17.86 0.07 -8.43
CA LEU A 37 -16.94 -0.89 -7.85
C LEU A 37 -17.52 -1.51 -6.57
N ALA A 38 -18.11 -0.69 -5.68
CA ALA A 38 -18.75 -1.13 -4.46
C ALA A 38 -19.92 -2.10 -4.72
N ASN A 39 -20.71 -1.87 -5.77
CA ASN A 39 -21.88 -2.70 -6.11
C ASN A 39 -21.57 -4.09 -6.68
N ARG A 40 -20.30 -4.40 -7.02
CA ARG A 40 -19.91 -5.70 -7.59
C ARG A 40 -18.81 -6.36 -6.76
N PRO A 41 -19.12 -7.33 -5.86
CA PRO A 41 -18.12 -7.91 -4.95
C PRO A 41 -16.94 -8.55 -5.68
N TRP A 42 -17.21 -9.33 -6.73
CA TRP A 42 -16.15 -9.90 -7.59
C TRP A 42 -15.30 -8.83 -8.29
N GLY A 43 -15.90 -7.70 -8.67
CA GLY A 43 -15.18 -6.57 -9.23
C GLY A 43 -14.20 -5.96 -8.24
N GLN A 44 -14.56 -5.89 -6.94
CA GLN A 44 -13.67 -5.42 -5.88
C GLN A 44 -12.46 -6.33 -5.71
N TYR A 45 -12.66 -7.65 -5.61
CA TYR A 45 -11.55 -8.60 -5.39
C TYR A 45 -10.59 -8.61 -6.57
N LEU A 46 -11.11 -8.63 -7.80
CA LEU A 46 -10.28 -8.64 -9.00
C LEU A 46 -9.51 -7.33 -9.17
N ALA A 47 -10.18 -6.17 -9.00
CA ALA A 47 -9.51 -4.88 -9.09
C ALA A 47 -8.45 -4.71 -8.00
N ALA A 48 -8.76 -5.08 -6.76
CA ALA A 48 -7.83 -4.99 -5.65
C ALA A 48 -6.65 -5.96 -5.79
N GLY A 49 -6.90 -7.20 -6.21
CA GLY A 49 -5.87 -8.19 -6.52
C GLY A 49 -4.96 -7.73 -7.66
N LEU A 50 -5.51 -7.14 -8.73
CA LEU A 50 -4.72 -6.62 -9.86
C LEU A 50 -3.85 -5.45 -9.43
N LEU A 51 -4.38 -4.54 -8.60
CA LEU A 51 -3.60 -3.48 -7.99
C LEU A 51 -2.50 -4.07 -7.09
N GLY A 52 -2.80 -5.06 -6.26
CA GLY A 52 -1.82 -5.75 -5.41
C GLY A 52 -0.69 -6.40 -6.21
N ALA A 53 -1.03 -7.06 -7.32
CA ALA A 53 -0.08 -7.72 -8.21
C ALA A 53 0.87 -6.76 -8.95
N THR A 54 0.60 -5.45 -8.92
CA THR A 54 1.55 -4.47 -9.49
C THR A 54 2.85 -4.46 -8.67
N PRO A 55 4.02 -4.55 -9.31
CA PRO A 55 5.31 -4.50 -8.60
C PRO A 55 5.46 -3.23 -7.76
N GLY A 56 6.03 -3.38 -6.57
CA GLY A 56 6.17 -2.32 -5.57
C GLY A 56 4.94 -2.17 -4.67
N CYS A 57 4.85 -1.05 -3.96
CA CYS A 57 3.81 -0.83 -2.95
C CYS A 57 2.64 0.07 -3.42
N LEU A 58 2.67 0.60 -4.66
CA LEU A 58 1.68 1.56 -5.18
C LEU A 58 0.24 1.03 -5.10
N GLY A 59 -0.01 -0.17 -5.63
CA GLY A 59 -1.35 -0.73 -5.65
C GLY A 59 -1.86 -1.09 -4.26
N ALA A 60 -0.99 -1.58 -3.38
CA ALA A 60 -1.33 -1.85 -1.98
C ALA A 60 -1.76 -0.56 -1.27
N PHE A 61 -1.01 0.54 -1.43
CA PHE A 61 -1.37 1.85 -0.87
C PHE A 61 -2.69 2.40 -1.42
N ALA A 62 -2.94 2.23 -2.72
CA ALA A 62 -4.22 2.62 -3.33
C ALA A 62 -5.41 1.85 -2.74
N VAL A 63 -5.26 0.54 -2.53
CA VAL A 63 -6.30 -0.30 -1.92
C VAL A 63 -6.57 0.07 -0.46
N VAL A 64 -5.53 0.27 0.34
CA VAL A 64 -5.69 0.72 1.74
C VAL A 64 -6.35 2.09 1.81
N SER A 65 -6.00 3.00 0.91
CA SER A 65 -6.67 4.30 0.82
C SER A 65 -8.14 4.16 0.45
N MET A 66 -8.50 3.37 -0.58
CA MET A 66 -9.91 3.13 -0.93
C MET A 66 -10.71 2.44 0.18
N TYR A 67 -10.07 1.54 0.94
CA TYR A 67 -10.67 0.92 2.13
C TYR A 67 -10.90 1.93 3.26
N ALA A 68 -9.95 2.83 3.51
CA ALA A 68 -10.11 3.91 4.50
C ALA A 68 -11.30 4.82 4.16
N HIS A 69 -11.61 4.99 2.87
CA HIS A 69 -12.78 5.72 2.37
C HIS A 69 -14.06 4.86 2.26
N ARG A 70 -14.09 3.66 2.87
CA ARG A 70 -15.24 2.73 2.88
C ARG A 70 -15.73 2.30 1.48
N ARG A 71 -14.87 2.35 0.45
CA ARG A 71 -15.23 1.97 -0.93
C ARG A 71 -14.89 0.52 -1.27
N LEU A 72 -14.00 -0.09 -0.50
CA LEU A 72 -13.60 -1.48 -0.65
C LEU A 72 -13.94 -2.27 0.62
N SER A 73 -14.26 -3.54 0.44
CA SER A 73 -14.47 -4.46 1.55
C SER A 73 -13.14 -4.91 2.18
N LEU A 74 -13.24 -5.51 3.37
CA LEU A 74 -12.08 -6.13 4.02
C LEU A 74 -11.52 -7.28 3.17
N GLY A 75 -12.39 -8.07 2.51
CA GLY A 75 -11.97 -9.10 1.57
C GLY A 75 -11.20 -8.55 0.37
N ALA A 76 -11.56 -7.37 -0.15
CA ALA A 76 -10.78 -6.72 -1.21
C ALA A 76 -9.38 -6.30 -0.73
N VAL A 77 -9.25 -5.84 0.52
CA VAL A 77 -7.94 -5.59 1.13
C VAL A 77 -7.12 -6.88 1.23
N VAL A 78 -7.70 -7.97 1.75
CA VAL A 78 -7.03 -9.28 1.81
C VAL A 78 -6.57 -9.72 0.43
N ALA A 79 -7.41 -9.57 -0.59
CA ALA A 79 -7.05 -9.93 -1.97
C ALA A 79 -5.83 -9.16 -2.46
N ALA A 80 -5.76 -7.86 -2.22
CA ALA A 80 -4.61 -7.04 -2.58
C ALA A 80 -3.35 -7.38 -1.77
N MET A 81 -3.50 -7.60 -0.46
CA MET A 81 -2.36 -7.84 0.44
C MET A 81 -1.73 -9.22 0.24
N ILE A 82 -2.50 -10.23 -0.19
CA ILE A 82 -1.94 -11.52 -0.61
C ILE A 82 -1.37 -11.44 -2.02
N ALA A 83 -1.98 -10.67 -2.92
CA ALA A 83 -1.52 -10.55 -4.31
C ALA A 83 -0.22 -9.74 -4.44
N THR A 84 0.12 -8.91 -3.45
CA THR A 84 1.31 -8.06 -3.49
C THR A 84 2.55 -8.77 -2.98
N SER A 85 3.68 -8.47 -3.61
CA SER A 85 5.01 -8.86 -3.09
C SER A 85 5.86 -7.64 -2.75
N GLY A 86 5.29 -6.43 -2.73
CA GLY A 86 6.00 -5.19 -2.43
C GLY A 86 7.25 -4.98 -3.30
N ASP A 87 8.30 -4.41 -2.71
CA ASP A 87 9.56 -4.11 -3.41
C ASP A 87 10.41 -5.37 -3.68
N GLU A 88 10.12 -6.49 -3.00
CA GLU A 88 10.76 -7.78 -3.25
C GLU A 88 10.46 -8.30 -4.67
N SER A 89 9.30 -7.96 -5.22
CA SER A 89 8.95 -8.30 -6.61
C SER A 89 10.05 -7.90 -7.60
N PHE A 90 10.72 -6.75 -7.42
CA PHE A 90 11.80 -6.30 -8.30
C PHE A 90 13.02 -7.21 -8.25
N VAL A 91 13.40 -7.67 -7.06
CA VAL A 91 14.51 -8.61 -6.87
C VAL A 91 14.16 -9.96 -7.48
N LEU A 92 12.91 -10.41 -7.31
CA LEU A 92 12.41 -11.65 -7.89
C LEU A 92 12.42 -11.60 -9.43
N PHE A 93 11.95 -10.51 -10.03
CA PHE A 93 12.00 -10.31 -11.48
C PHE A 93 13.44 -10.21 -12.02
N ALA A 94 14.38 -9.70 -11.23
CA ALA A 94 15.79 -9.61 -11.61
C ALA A 94 16.53 -10.96 -11.51
N LEU A 95 16.30 -11.72 -10.44
CA LEU A 95 17.02 -12.98 -10.17
C LEU A 95 16.36 -14.19 -10.83
N VAL A 96 15.02 -14.29 -10.79
CA VAL A 96 14.26 -15.47 -11.20
C VAL A 96 12.96 -15.09 -11.94
N PRO A 97 13.03 -14.47 -13.13
CA PRO A 97 11.88 -13.85 -13.80
C PRO A 97 10.73 -14.82 -14.12
N ARG A 98 11.04 -16.07 -14.49
CA ARG A 98 10.00 -17.08 -14.76
C ARG A 98 9.19 -17.41 -13.51
N THR A 99 9.87 -17.66 -12.39
CA THR A 99 9.21 -17.88 -11.11
C THR A 99 8.47 -16.63 -10.65
N ALA A 100 8.99 -15.43 -10.93
CA ALA A 100 8.31 -14.19 -10.58
C ALA A 100 6.93 -14.07 -11.24
N PHE A 101 6.82 -14.30 -12.55
CA PHE A 101 5.51 -14.29 -13.22
C PHE A 101 4.55 -15.35 -12.68
N LEU A 102 5.05 -16.57 -12.45
CA LEU A 102 4.25 -17.66 -11.91
C LEU A 102 3.78 -17.35 -10.48
N LEU A 103 4.66 -16.83 -9.64
CA LEU A 103 4.37 -16.45 -8.26
C LEU A 103 3.33 -15.34 -8.24
N THR A 104 3.50 -14.26 -9.00
CA THR A 104 2.51 -13.16 -9.07
C THR A 104 1.14 -13.66 -9.52
N ALA A 105 1.08 -14.53 -10.54
CA ALA A 105 -0.18 -15.11 -10.98
C ALA A 105 -0.84 -15.98 -9.90
N LEU A 106 -0.05 -16.79 -9.19
CA LEU A 106 -0.53 -17.64 -8.10
C LEU A 106 -1.02 -16.79 -6.91
N LEU A 107 -0.27 -15.77 -6.50
CA LEU A 107 -0.65 -14.83 -5.46
C LEU A 107 -1.94 -14.08 -5.80
N PHE A 108 -2.10 -13.65 -7.06
CA PHE A 108 -3.33 -13.03 -7.53
C PHE A 108 -4.55 -13.96 -7.40
N LEU A 109 -4.41 -15.22 -7.81
CA LEU A 109 -5.49 -16.21 -7.73
C LEU A 109 -5.82 -16.57 -6.27
N ILE A 110 -4.81 -16.87 -5.46
CA ILE A 110 -4.98 -17.17 -4.03
C ILE A 110 -5.58 -15.97 -3.31
N GLY A 111 -5.07 -14.77 -3.55
CA GLY A 111 -5.55 -13.54 -2.95
C GLY A 111 -7.01 -13.26 -3.30
N THR A 112 -7.39 -13.37 -4.58
CA THR A 112 -8.78 -13.19 -5.00
C THR A 112 -9.70 -14.20 -4.31
N GLY A 113 -9.30 -15.47 -4.23
CA GLY A 113 -10.06 -16.52 -3.54
C GLY A 113 -10.17 -16.29 -2.03
N ALA A 114 -9.06 -15.95 -1.38
CA ALA A 114 -9.00 -15.64 0.05
C ALA A 114 -9.83 -14.39 0.41
N GLY A 115 -9.82 -13.37 -0.45
CA GLY A 115 -10.63 -12.17 -0.30
C GLY A 115 -12.13 -12.46 -0.39
N ALA A 116 -12.55 -13.24 -1.39
CA ALA A 116 -13.93 -13.69 -1.51
C ALA A 116 -14.38 -14.53 -0.31
N LEU A 117 -13.51 -15.43 0.16
CA LEU A 117 -13.77 -16.25 1.35
C LEU A 117 -13.87 -15.40 2.62
N THR A 118 -13.01 -14.39 2.75
CA THR A 118 -13.01 -13.45 3.89
C THR A 118 -14.35 -12.74 4.02
N ASP A 119 -14.85 -12.17 2.93
CA ASP A 119 -16.15 -11.47 2.95
C ASP A 119 -17.33 -12.42 3.18
N LEU A 120 -17.24 -13.65 2.66
CA LEU A 120 -18.24 -14.69 2.91
C LEU A 120 -18.30 -15.06 4.40
N LEU A 121 -17.15 -15.27 5.04
CA LEU A 121 -17.05 -15.71 6.43
C LEU A 121 -17.32 -14.59 7.43
N LEU A 122 -16.74 -13.39 7.24
CA LEU A 122 -16.89 -12.30 8.20
C LEU A 122 -18.21 -11.54 8.05
N LYS A 123 -19.02 -11.80 7.00
CA LYS A 123 -20.22 -11.05 6.60
C LYS A 123 -19.95 -9.55 6.44
N HIS A 124 -20.64 -8.93 5.48
CA HIS A 124 -20.54 -7.49 5.16
C HIS A 124 -20.80 -6.53 6.36
N ARG A 125 -21.34 -7.02 7.48
CA ARG A 125 -21.62 -6.23 8.70
C ARG A 125 -20.40 -5.91 9.55
N LEU A 126 -19.32 -6.71 9.51
CA LEU A 126 -18.08 -6.41 10.25
C LEU A 126 -17.25 -5.34 9.54
N THR A 127 -17.32 -5.27 8.20
CA THR A 127 -16.64 -4.27 7.38
C THR A 127 -17.02 -2.83 7.79
N GLY A 128 -18.30 -2.56 8.04
CA GLY A 128 -18.77 -1.24 8.48
C GLY A 128 -18.37 -0.87 9.93
N LYS A 129 -18.09 -1.85 10.80
CA LYS A 129 -17.63 -1.62 12.18
C LYS A 129 -16.11 -1.47 12.30
N LEU A 130 -15.34 -2.11 11.42
CA LEU A 130 -13.88 -2.07 11.42
C LEU A 130 -13.29 -0.82 10.73
N SER A 131 -14.08 -0.15 9.89
CA SER A 131 -13.80 1.18 9.37
C SER A 131 -14.28 2.24 10.36
N CYS A 132 -13.39 2.74 11.23
CA CYS A 132 -13.74 3.75 12.25
C CYS A 132 -14.31 5.05 11.64
N CYS A 133 -14.90 5.89 12.49
CA CYS A 133 -15.79 7.02 12.17
C CYS A 133 -15.12 8.17 11.41
N GLN A 134 -15.45 8.31 10.13
CA GLN A 134 -15.68 9.59 9.44
C GLN A 134 -16.25 9.22 8.08
N ASP A 135 -17.59 9.18 7.99
CA ASP A 135 -18.23 9.26 6.69
C ASP A 135 -17.85 10.60 6.07
N MET A 136 -17.38 10.58 4.83
CA MET A 136 -17.34 11.80 4.04
C MET A 136 -18.78 12.24 3.86
N VAL A 137 -19.16 13.29 4.58
CA VAL A 137 -20.39 14.02 4.28
C VAL A 137 -20.14 14.65 2.92
N LEU A 138 -20.64 14.01 1.86
CA LEU A 138 -20.86 14.69 0.59
C LEU A 138 -21.84 15.82 0.91
N HIS A 139 -21.34 17.04 1.05
CA HIS A 139 -22.21 18.20 1.11
C HIS A 139 -22.97 18.24 -0.22
N GLU A 140 -24.30 18.10 -0.17
CA GLU A 140 -25.18 18.11 -1.35
C GLU A 140 -25.09 19.42 -2.15
N GLU A 141 -24.41 20.45 -1.62
CA GLU A 141 -24.26 21.78 -2.21
C GLU A 141 -22.97 22.00 -3.02
N ASP A 142 -22.05 21.04 -3.09
CA ASP A 142 -20.79 21.25 -3.84
C ASP A 142 -20.95 20.99 -5.33
N HIS A 143 -21.55 21.95 -6.02
CA HIS A 143 -21.39 22.15 -7.45
C HIS A 143 -19.93 22.53 -7.76
N CYS A 144 -19.03 21.54 -7.79
CA CYS A 144 -17.67 21.76 -8.25
C CYS A 144 -17.66 21.92 -9.78
N ILE A 145 -17.46 23.15 -10.26
CA ILE A 145 -16.96 23.40 -11.62
C ILE A 145 -15.47 23.04 -11.59
N CYS A 146 -15.16 21.74 -11.69
CA CYS A 146 -13.79 21.31 -11.86
C CYS A 146 -13.29 21.90 -13.19
N PHE A 147 -12.15 22.60 -13.16
CA PHE A 147 -11.50 23.16 -14.34
C PHE A 147 -12.24 24.34 -15.01
N ASP A 148 -12.20 25.51 -14.38
CA ASP A 148 -12.38 26.77 -15.12
C ASP A 148 -11.01 27.38 -15.45
N LEU A 149 -10.51 27.09 -16.66
CA LEU A 149 -9.25 27.63 -17.20
C LEU A 149 -9.19 29.16 -17.12
N LYS A 150 -10.34 29.85 -17.09
CA LYS A 150 -10.42 31.32 -16.98
C LYS A 150 -10.22 31.83 -15.56
N GLN A 151 -10.43 30.99 -14.54
CA GLN A 151 -10.28 31.35 -13.13
C GLN A 151 -8.89 31.06 -12.58
N LEU A 152 -8.08 30.22 -13.24
CA LEU A 152 -6.69 29.93 -12.85
C LEU A 152 -5.84 31.19 -12.59
N PRO A 153 -5.77 32.19 -13.49
CA PRO A 153 -4.95 33.38 -13.23
C PRO A 153 -5.47 34.22 -12.05
N VAL A 154 -6.78 34.23 -11.79
CA VAL A 154 -7.38 34.95 -10.65
C VAL A 154 -7.08 34.23 -9.34
N GLN A 155 -7.17 32.90 -9.33
CA GLN A 155 -6.86 32.04 -8.19
C GLN A 155 -5.40 32.14 -7.75
N TRP A 156 -4.47 32.24 -8.70
CA TRP A 156 -3.04 32.42 -8.39
C TRP A 156 -2.69 33.86 -8.02
N ARG A 157 -3.46 34.84 -8.50
CA ARG A 157 -3.31 36.25 -8.11
C ARG A 157 -3.83 36.50 -6.69
N ASN A 158 -4.90 35.82 -6.29
CA ASN A 158 -5.45 35.82 -4.93
C ASN A 158 -5.12 34.49 -4.22
N CYS A 159 -3.84 34.13 -4.18
CA CYS A 159 -3.40 32.83 -3.70
C CYS A 159 -3.74 32.64 -2.21
N SER A 160 -4.53 31.60 -1.90
CA SER A 160 -4.75 31.19 -0.52
C SER A 160 -3.43 30.71 0.11
N PRO A 161 -3.20 30.94 1.42
CA PRO A 161 -2.02 30.44 2.12
C PRO A 161 -1.87 28.91 1.97
N THR A 162 -2.98 28.19 1.98
CA THR A 162 -3.05 26.74 1.81
C THR A 162 -2.51 26.29 0.45
N ARG A 163 -2.96 26.92 -0.66
CA ARG A 163 -2.47 26.61 -2.01
C ARG A 163 -0.96 26.87 -2.11
N GLY A 164 -0.50 28.01 -1.60
CA GLY A 164 0.91 28.38 -1.60
C GLY A 164 1.78 27.37 -0.86
N ILE A 165 1.44 27.04 0.38
CA ILE A 165 2.21 26.10 1.22
C ILE A 165 2.26 24.72 0.57
N LEU A 166 1.12 24.18 0.13
CA LEU A 166 1.06 22.85 -0.47
C LEU A 166 1.84 22.77 -1.77
N THR A 167 1.73 23.79 -2.63
CA THR A 167 2.47 23.80 -3.90
C THR A 167 3.97 23.89 -3.66
N VAL A 168 4.42 24.77 -2.76
CA VAL A 168 5.85 24.87 -2.41
C VAL A 168 6.36 23.56 -1.81
N ALA A 169 5.61 22.95 -0.88
CA ALA A 169 6.00 21.68 -0.27
C ALA A 169 6.12 20.55 -1.31
N LEU A 170 5.17 20.43 -2.24
CA LEU A 170 5.19 19.42 -3.29
C LEU A 170 6.30 19.69 -4.32
N LEU A 171 6.57 20.95 -4.68
CA LEU A 171 7.68 21.30 -5.56
C LEU A 171 9.05 21.04 -4.92
N LEU A 172 9.22 21.33 -3.62
CA LEU A 172 10.43 20.98 -2.87
C LEU A 172 10.63 19.47 -2.81
N PHE A 173 9.56 18.70 -2.60
CA PHE A 173 9.63 17.24 -2.62
C PHE A 173 9.99 16.70 -4.02
N LEU A 174 9.37 17.25 -5.07
CA LEU A 174 9.68 16.89 -6.46
C LEU A 174 11.14 17.20 -6.81
N PHE A 175 11.65 18.36 -6.38
CA PHE A 175 13.07 18.70 -6.47
C PHE A 175 13.93 17.68 -5.70
N ALA A 176 13.58 17.37 -4.46
CA ALA A 176 14.31 16.40 -3.65
C ALA A 176 14.38 14.99 -4.30
N LEU A 177 13.33 14.57 -5.02
CA LEU A 177 13.32 13.32 -5.79
C LEU A 177 14.24 13.38 -7.02
N ILE A 178 14.21 14.48 -7.79
CA ILE A 178 15.03 14.67 -8.99
C ILE A 178 16.53 14.63 -8.64
N PHE A 179 16.92 15.33 -7.58
CA PHE A 179 18.31 15.41 -7.11
C PHE A 179 18.73 14.21 -6.26
N GLY A 180 17.85 13.22 -6.05
CA GLY A 180 18.17 12.00 -5.30
C GLY A 180 18.41 12.22 -3.81
N GLN A 181 17.92 13.32 -3.23
CA GLN A 181 17.96 13.59 -1.79
C GLN A 181 17.01 12.65 -1.03
N VAL A 182 15.86 12.37 -1.64
CA VAL A 182 14.79 11.48 -1.16
C VAL A 182 14.49 10.45 -2.24
N GLY A 183 14.15 9.22 -1.84
CA GLY A 183 13.91 8.13 -2.78
C GLY A 183 15.13 7.22 -3.00
N PRO A 184 14.97 6.15 -3.77
CA PRO A 184 16.08 5.29 -4.17
C PRO A 184 17.12 6.10 -4.95
N VAL A 185 18.41 5.87 -4.72
CA VAL A 185 19.53 6.63 -5.34
C VAL A 185 19.57 6.43 -6.86
N GLN A 186 19.22 5.23 -7.31
CA GLN A 186 19.17 4.86 -8.73
C GLN A 186 17.86 5.32 -9.38
N TRP A 187 17.93 5.61 -10.69
CA TRP A 187 16.76 5.85 -11.52
C TRP A 187 16.06 4.53 -11.81
N ASN A 188 15.23 4.10 -10.87
CA ASN A 188 14.38 2.93 -10.99
C ASN A 188 12.91 3.35 -11.15
N TRP A 189 12.05 2.36 -11.41
CA TRP A 189 10.61 2.56 -11.54
C TRP A 189 9.97 3.22 -10.33
N ILE A 190 10.46 2.95 -9.11
CA ILE A 190 9.98 3.61 -7.88
C ILE A 190 10.21 5.13 -7.97
N ARG A 191 11.39 5.58 -8.39
CA ARG A 191 11.63 7.02 -8.58
C ARG A 191 10.72 7.61 -9.66
N ILE A 192 10.52 6.89 -10.78
CA ILE A 192 9.64 7.34 -11.87
C ILE A 192 8.19 7.46 -11.41
N THR A 193 7.65 6.48 -10.69
CA THR A 193 6.27 6.52 -10.18
C THR A 193 6.08 7.58 -9.10
N LEU A 194 7.07 7.78 -8.22
CA LEU A 194 7.06 8.87 -7.24
C LEU A 194 7.05 10.24 -7.94
N LEU A 195 7.88 10.44 -8.97
CA LEU A 195 7.90 11.68 -9.76
C LEU A 195 6.58 11.91 -10.49
N ALA A 196 6.05 10.89 -11.16
CA ALA A 196 4.79 10.97 -11.88
C ALA A 196 3.61 11.29 -10.94
N SER A 197 3.48 10.58 -9.83
CA SER A 197 2.42 10.82 -8.84
C SER A 197 2.53 12.19 -8.19
N THR A 198 3.74 12.64 -7.83
CA THR A 198 3.96 13.99 -7.28
C THR A 198 3.64 15.07 -8.31
N ALA A 199 3.99 14.88 -9.58
CA ALA A 199 3.65 15.82 -10.65
C ALA A 199 2.13 15.93 -10.83
N VAL A 200 1.40 14.81 -10.77
CA VAL A 200 -0.08 14.81 -10.77
C VAL A 200 -0.63 15.55 -9.54
N ALA A 201 -0.04 15.37 -8.35
CA ALA A 201 -0.46 16.11 -7.17
C ALA A 201 -0.25 17.62 -7.30
N VAL A 202 0.89 18.06 -7.84
CA VAL A 202 1.15 19.48 -8.12
C VAL A 202 0.11 20.02 -9.09
N PHE A 203 -0.20 19.28 -10.15
CA PHE A 203 -1.24 19.65 -11.11
C PHE A 203 -2.62 19.77 -10.47
N ILE A 204 -3.01 18.83 -9.61
CA ILE A 204 -4.28 18.87 -8.88
C ILE A 204 -4.31 20.12 -7.99
N VAL A 205 -3.31 20.32 -7.13
CA VAL A 205 -3.27 21.47 -6.21
C VAL A 205 -3.30 22.82 -6.95
N ALA A 206 -2.67 22.89 -8.13
CA ALA A 206 -2.63 24.08 -8.94
C ALA A 206 -3.97 24.42 -9.62
N THR A 207 -4.87 23.44 -9.79
CA THR A 207 -6.07 23.56 -10.64
C THR A 207 -7.39 23.50 -9.89
N VAL A 208 -7.40 22.92 -8.68
CA VAL A 208 -8.62 22.78 -7.88
C VAL A 208 -8.99 24.06 -7.10
N PRO A 209 -10.29 24.29 -6.83
CA PRO A 209 -10.76 25.43 -6.04
C PRO A 209 -10.21 25.47 -4.61
N ASP A 210 -10.17 26.64 -3.99
CA ASP A 210 -9.64 26.83 -2.64
C ASP A 210 -10.45 26.08 -1.56
N HIS A 211 -11.78 25.97 -1.72
CA HIS A 211 -12.62 25.16 -0.82
C HIS A 211 -12.15 23.70 -0.74
N PHE A 212 -11.83 23.09 -1.89
CA PHE A 212 -11.29 21.72 -1.92
C PHE A 212 -9.93 21.63 -1.20
N LEU A 213 -9.07 22.64 -1.37
CA LEU A 213 -7.76 22.65 -0.72
C LEU A 213 -7.87 22.82 0.81
N GLU A 214 -8.77 23.66 1.28
CA GLU A 214 -8.89 23.97 2.71
C GLU A 214 -9.69 22.91 3.47
N ASP A 215 -10.84 22.51 2.96
CA ASP A 215 -11.75 21.62 3.68
C ASP A 215 -11.41 20.15 3.45
N HIS A 216 -11.13 19.73 2.21
CA HIS A 216 -10.82 18.33 1.90
C HIS A 216 -9.34 17.98 2.08
N LEU A 217 -8.43 18.79 1.54
CA LEU A 217 -7.00 18.44 1.57
C LEU A 217 -6.32 18.86 2.88
N TRP A 218 -6.51 20.10 3.34
CA TRP A 218 -5.76 20.62 4.48
C TRP A 218 -6.29 20.11 5.83
N LYS A 219 -7.58 20.33 6.10
CA LYS A 219 -8.18 19.93 7.38
C LYS A 219 -8.21 18.40 7.53
N HIS A 220 -8.57 17.67 6.47
CA HIS A 220 -8.71 16.22 6.55
C HIS A 220 -7.40 15.48 6.24
N VAL A 221 -6.81 15.61 5.04
CA VAL A 221 -5.61 14.82 4.69
C VAL A 221 -4.36 15.27 5.46
N VAL A 222 -4.02 16.55 5.40
CA VAL A 222 -2.74 17.06 5.92
C VAL A 222 -2.71 17.16 7.45
N ARG A 223 -3.79 17.62 8.09
CA ARG A 223 -3.82 17.75 9.55
C ARG A 223 -4.17 16.45 10.27
N GLU A 224 -5.01 15.59 9.69
CA GLU A 224 -5.53 14.42 10.38
C GLU A 224 -4.75 13.14 10.05
N HIS A 225 -4.51 12.89 8.75
CA HIS A 225 -3.91 11.63 8.30
C HIS A 225 -2.38 11.69 8.26
N VAL A 226 -1.78 12.73 7.67
CA VAL A 226 -0.31 12.81 7.46
C VAL A 226 0.50 12.63 8.76
N PRO A 227 0.20 13.31 9.89
CA PRO A 227 1.00 13.17 11.11
C PRO A 227 0.89 11.76 11.71
N ARG A 228 -0.30 11.16 11.63
CA ARG A 228 -0.56 9.81 12.14
C ARG A 228 0.16 8.77 11.29
N VAL A 229 0.04 8.86 9.96
CA VAL A 229 0.75 7.98 9.02
C VAL A 229 2.25 8.10 9.20
N PHE A 230 2.79 9.32 9.33
CA PHE A 230 4.22 9.54 9.57
C PHE A 230 4.68 8.91 10.88
N ALA A 231 3.99 9.19 11.99
CA ALA A 231 4.39 8.71 13.30
C ALA A 231 4.40 7.16 13.37
N TRP A 232 3.37 6.51 12.83
CA TRP A 232 3.30 5.04 12.80
C TRP A 232 4.31 4.41 11.84
N THR A 233 4.46 4.98 10.64
CA THR A 233 5.44 4.51 9.65
C THR A 233 6.86 4.66 10.19
N PHE A 234 7.20 5.82 10.74
CA PHE A 234 8.50 6.08 11.35
C PHE A 234 8.74 5.15 12.55
N GLY A 235 7.76 5.01 13.43
CA GLY A 235 7.85 4.12 14.60
C GLY A 235 8.08 2.67 14.21
N ALA A 236 7.30 2.15 13.23
CA ALA A 236 7.46 0.79 12.73
C ALA A 236 8.84 0.57 12.10
N LEU A 237 9.28 1.47 11.21
CA LEU A 237 10.60 1.38 10.58
C LEU A 237 11.76 1.55 11.59
N LEU A 238 11.56 2.36 12.63
CA LEU A 238 12.56 2.54 13.69
C LEU A 238 12.72 1.25 14.52
N VAL A 239 11.61 0.63 14.91
CA VAL A 239 11.63 -0.67 15.60
C VAL A 239 12.33 -1.71 14.74
N MET A 240 11.98 -1.77 13.46
CA MET A 240 12.59 -2.69 12.51
C MET A 240 14.08 -2.49 12.34
N HIS A 241 14.53 -1.23 12.23
CA HIS A 241 15.95 -0.90 12.15
C HIS A 241 16.76 -1.47 13.32
N PHE A 242 16.20 -1.50 14.53
CA PHE A 242 16.87 -2.09 15.70
C PHE A 242 16.70 -3.61 15.80
N LEU A 243 15.63 -4.18 15.23
CA LEU A 243 15.33 -5.61 15.30
C LEU A 243 16.16 -6.44 14.32
N VAL A 244 16.35 -5.93 13.08
CA VAL A 244 17.01 -6.66 11.99
C VAL A 244 18.50 -6.88 12.27
N ASP A 245 19.18 -5.90 12.86
CA ASP A 245 20.63 -6.00 13.16
C ASP A 245 20.97 -7.11 14.16
N ARG A 246 19.98 -7.64 14.89
CA ARG A 246 20.18 -8.71 15.89
C ARG A 246 19.84 -10.10 15.39
N TRP A 247 19.26 -10.24 14.20
CA TRP A 247 18.72 -11.53 13.75
C TRP A 247 19.65 -12.24 12.76
N GLN A 248 20.53 -13.10 13.27
CA GLN A 248 21.31 -14.04 12.45
C GLN A 248 20.42 -15.25 12.09
N LEU A 249 19.51 -15.08 11.13
CA LEU A 249 18.63 -16.14 10.60
C LEU A 249 19.39 -17.28 9.87
N ALA A 250 20.70 -17.13 9.66
CA ALA A 250 21.52 -18.06 8.90
C ALA A 250 21.61 -19.47 9.53
N ASP A 251 21.59 -19.56 10.87
CA ASP A 251 21.78 -20.84 11.56
C ASP A 251 20.49 -21.70 11.59
N ALA A 252 19.32 -21.06 11.52
CA ALA A 252 18.04 -21.77 11.54
C ALA A 252 17.75 -22.54 10.24
N ILE A 253 18.40 -22.18 9.13
CA ILE A 253 18.18 -22.78 7.81
C ILE A 253 18.62 -24.26 7.76
N ARG A 254 19.51 -24.70 8.66
CA ARG A 254 19.98 -26.11 8.72
C ARG A 254 19.02 -27.06 9.44
N SER A 255 17.95 -26.55 10.06
CA SER A 255 17.12 -27.31 11.02
C SER A 255 15.88 -28.02 10.43
N GLY A 256 15.62 -27.90 9.13
CA GLY A 256 14.57 -28.65 8.42
C GLY A 256 13.57 -27.77 7.67
N LYS A 257 13.08 -28.26 6.52
CA LYS A 257 12.23 -27.49 5.57
C LYS A 257 10.95 -26.94 6.23
N TRP A 258 10.32 -27.70 7.12
CA TRP A 258 9.11 -27.30 7.85
C TRP A 258 9.33 -26.15 8.83
N LEU A 259 10.50 -26.09 9.48
CA LEU A 259 10.84 -25.01 10.39
C LEU A 259 11.06 -23.71 9.59
N VAL A 260 11.74 -23.81 8.44
CA VAL A 260 11.94 -22.68 7.53
C VAL A 260 10.60 -22.15 6.99
N LEU A 261 9.63 -23.02 6.69
CA LEU A 261 8.27 -22.63 6.32
C LEU A 261 7.56 -21.84 7.44
N GLY A 262 7.64 -22.33 8.69
CA GLY A 262 7.09 -21.63 9.84
C GLY A 262 7.74 -20.26 10.07
N MET A 263 9.07 -20.18 9.93
CA MET A 263 9.80 -18.91 9.99
C MET A 263 9.38 -17.95 8.87
N ALA A 264 9.18 -18.44 7.64
CA ALA A 264 8.69 -17.62 6.53
C ALA A 264 7.32 -17.01 6.85
N GLY A 265 6.42 -17.77 7.49
CA GLY A 265 5.15 -17.22 7.96
C GLY A 265 5.33 -16.17 9.07
N LEU A 266 6.14 -16.45 10.08
CA LEU A 266 6.33 -15.54 11.22
C LEU A 266 7.03 -14.23 10.82
N VAL A 267 8.11 -14.33 10.05
CA VAL A 267 8.79 -13.16 9.48
C VAL A 267 7.82 -12.38 8.60
N GLY A 268 6.98 -13.10 7.81
CA GLY A 268 5.83 -12.62 7.03
C GLY A 268 4.98 -11.52 7.70
N ILE A 269 4.77 -11.64 9.01
CA ILE A 269 3.92 -10.73 9.79
C ILE A 269 4.50 -9.30 9.81
N ILE A 270 5.81 -9.15 9.63
CA ILE A 270 6.49 -7.87 9.66
C ILE A 270 6.12 -7.06 8.40
N PRO A 271 5.50 -5.86 8.55
CA PRO A 271 5.07 -5.01 7.44
C PRO A 271 6.24 -4.20 6.87
N GLU A 272 7.23 -4.90 6.31
CA GLU A 272 8.41 -4.34 5.64
C GLU A 272 8.91 -5.35 4.59
N SER A 273 9.33 -4.92 3.40
CA SER A 273 9.84 -5.83 2.36
C SER A 273 11.22 -6.45 2.68
N GLY A 274 12.05 -5.79 3.52
CA GLY A 274 13.43 -6.19 3.80
C GLY A 274 13.60 -7.60 4.39
N PRO A 275 12.94 -7.95 5.51
CA PRO A 275 13.05 -9.26 6.14
C PRO A 275 12.69 -10.44 5.23
N HIS A 276 11.81 -10.23 4.25
CA HIS A 276 11.35 -11.28 3.34
C HIS A 276 12.35 -11.58 2.21
N LEU A 277 13.20 -10.61 1.84
CA LEU A 277 14.24 -10.80 0.82
C LEU A 277 15.19 -11.97 1.12
N ILE A 278 15.30 -12.35 2.39
CA ILE A 278 16.04 -13.55 2.81
C ILE A 278 15.47 -14.78 2.11
N PHE A 279 14.15 -14.98 2.10
CA PHE A 279 13.52 -16.14 1.47
C PHE A 279 13.61 -16.11 -0.05
N THR A 280 13.46 -14.94 -0.69
CA THR A 280 13.74 -14.78 -2.13
C THR A 280 15.18 -15.12 -2.47
N THR A 281 16.14 -14.66 -1.67
CA THR A 281 17.57 -14.94 -1.90
C THR A 281 17.89 -16.42 -1.69
N LEU A 282 17.30 -17.06 -0.67
CA LEU A 282 17.47 -18.49 -0.42
C LEU A 282 16.87 -19.32 -1.55
N TYR A 283 15.69 -18.97 -2.04
CA TYR A 283 15.10 -19.63 -3.19
C TYR A 283 15.93 -19.43 -4.46
N ALA A 284 16.40 -18.21 -4.73
CA ALA A 284 17.24 -17.92 -5.90
C ALA A 284 18.60 -18.64 -5.89
N LYS A 285 19.04 -19.12 -4.72
CA LYS A 285 20.25 -19.93 -4.54
C LYS A 285 19.96 -21.43 -4.40
N ASP A 286 18.73 -21.86 -4.68
CA ASP A 286 18.27 -23.25 -4.53
C ASP A 286 18.40 -23.82 -3.11
N LEU A 287 18.43 -22.95 -2.08
CA LEU A 287 18.55 -23.33 -0.66
C LEU A 287 17.19 -23.46 0.04
N ALA A 288 16.12 -22.90 -0.53
CA ALA A 288 14.76 -23.00 -0.02
C ALA A 288 13.79 -23.47 -1.12
N PRO A 289 12.82 -24.35 -0.80
CA PRO A 289 11.83 -24.80 -1.77
C PRO A 289 10.84 -23.69 -2.13
N PHE A 290 10.13 -23.85 -3.24
CA PHE A 290 9.14 -22.87 -3.70
C PHE A 290 8.00 -22.65 -2.68
N SER A 291 7.66 -23.67 -1.89
CA SER A 291 6.67 -23.58 -0.81
C SER A 291 7.03 -22.54 0.26
N VAL A 292 8.32 -22.41 0.61
CA VAL A 292 8.80 -21.39 1.55
C VAL A 292 8.66 -20.00 0.96
N LEU A 293 9.09 -19.81 -0.30
CA LEU A 293 8.95 -18.54 -1.01
C LEU A 293 7.48 -18.13 -1.10
N LEU A 294 6.60 -19.05 -1.52
CA LEU A 294 5.16 -18.81 -1.64
C LEU A 294 4.55 -18.42 -0.28
N THR A 295 4.90 -19.12 0.80
CA THR A 295 4.44 -18.74 2.14
C THR A 295 4.90 -17.34 2.52
N SER A 296 6.19 -17.03 2.40
CA SER A 296 6.66 -15.67 2.73
C SER A 296 5.92 -14.62 1.90
N SER A 297 5.72 -14.85 0.60
CA SER A 297 5.08 -13.90 -0.29
C SER A 297 3.57 -13.74 -0.07
N ILE A 298 2.87 -14.76 0.45
CA ILE A 298 1.46 -14.63 0.85
C ILE A 298 1.31 -13.85 2.16
N VAL A 299 2.21 -14.09 3.12
CA VAL A 299 2.08 -13.50 4.46
C VAL A 299 2.54 -12.05 4.49
N GLN A 300 3.58 -11.72 3.72
CA GLN A 300 4.09 -10.36 3.61
C GLN A 300 3.19 -9.48 2.74
N ASP A 301 3.16 -8.19 3.06
CA ASP A 301 2.36 -7.16 2.36
C ASP A 301 3.20 -5.90 2.09
N GLY A 302 4.52 -6.06 2.11
CA GLY A 302 5.52 -4.99 2.02
C GLY A 302 5.24 -3.85 2.99
N HIS A 303 5.43 -2.62 2.53
CA HIS A 303 5.08 -1.41 3.29
C HIS A 303 3.58 -1.10 3.23
N GLY A 304 2.81 -1.84 2.41
CA GLY A 304 1.42 -1.54 2.04
C GLY A 304 0.47 -1.45 3.23
N MET A 305 0.75 -2.20 4.31
CA MET A 305 -0.08 -2.24 5.51
C MET A 305 0.28 -1.21 6.58
N LEU A 306 1.38 -0.46 6.45
CA LEU A 306 1.75 0.61 7.40
C LEU A 306 0.67 1.71 7.51
N PRO A 307 0.05 2.19 6.41
CA PRO A 307 -1.05 3.15 6.52
C PRO A 307 -2.30 2.54 7.15
N MET A 308 -2.55 1.23 6.93
CA MET A 308 -3.67 0.56 7.58
C MET A 308 -3.46 0.47 9.09
N LEU A 309 -2.23 0.24 9.56
CA LEU A 309 -1.90 0.27 10.98
C LEU A 309 -2.22 1.64 11.62
N ALA A 310 -1.98 2.73 10.89
CA ALA A 310 -2.32 4.09 11.33
C ALA A 310 -3.83 4.37 11.32
N HIS A 311 -4.58 3.78 10.38
CA HIS A 311 -6.01 4.01 10.20
C HIS A 311 -6.91 3.09 11.05
N SER A 312 -6.70 1.76 10.97
CA SER A 312 -7.46 0.76 11.73
C SER A 312 -6.56 -0.41 12.12
N ARG A 313 -6.10 -0.40 13.39
CA ARG A 313 -5.27 -1.47 13.99
C ARG A 313 -5.97 -2.83 13.95
N TRP A 314 -7.28 -2.85 14.14
CA TRP A 314 -8.06 -4.09 14.10
C TRP A 314 -8.12 -4.66 12.68
N ALA A 315 -8.34 -3.83 11.67
CA ALA A 315 -8.29 -4.29 10.28
C ALA A 315 -6.90 -4.80 9.92
N PHE A 316 -5.84 -4.08 10.36
CA PHE A 316 -4.46 -4.51 10.20
C PHE A 316 -4.21 -5.92 10.77
N LEU A 317 -4.59 -6.15 12.03
CA LEU A 317 -4.38 -7.44 12.70
C LEU A 317 -5.16 -8.58 12.04
N ILE A 318 -6.42 -8.33 11.64
CA ILE A 318 -7.25 -9.35 10.99
C ILE A 318 -6.67 -9.73 9.63
N VAL A 319 -6.29 -8.76 8.79
CA VAL A 319 -5.69 -9.03 7.48
C VAL A 319 -4.38 -9.82 7.65
N LYS A 320 -3.51 -9.40 8.58
CA LYS A 320 -2.27 -10.13 8.88
C LYS A 320 -2.50 -11.56 9.33
N LEU A 321 -3.50 -11.79 10.20
CA LEU A 321 -3.84 -13.14 10.65
C LEU A 321 -4.37 -14.00 9.49
N ILE A 322 -5.23 -13.44 8.63
CA ILE A 322 -5.74 -14.16 7.46
C ILE A 322 -4.59 -14.52 6.52
N ASN A 323 -3.72 -13.56 6.18
CA ASN A 323 -2.56 -13.80 5.33
C ASN A 323 -1.66 -14.89 5.91
N LEU A 324 -1.38 -14.85 7.23
CA LEU A 324 -0.60 -15.87 7.93
C LEU A 324 -1.23 -17.27 7.80
N LEU A 325 -2.53 -17.39 8.07
CA LEU A 325 -3.23 -18.66 8.00
C LEU A 325 -3.26 -19.22 6.58
N VAL A 326 -3.56 -18.37 5.59
CA VAL A 326 -3.58 -18.76 4.17
C VAL A 326 -2.17 -19.16 3.72
N GLY A 327 -1.15 -18.38 4.06
CA GLY A 327 0.23 -18.62 3.65
C GLY A 327 0.82 -19.90 4.24
N LEU A 328 0.56 -20.17 5.53
CA LEU A 328 0.96 -21.41 6.17
C LEU A 328 0.19 -22.61 5.63
N ALA A 329 -1.13 -22.49 5.42
CA ALA A 329 -1.93 -23.59 4.89
C ALA A 329 -1.52 -23.97 3.46
N VAL A 330 -1.44 -22.99 2.55
CA VAL A 330 -1.04 -23.22 1.15
C VAL A 330 0.39 -23.74 1.08
N GLY A 331 1.32 -23.15 1.83
CA GLY A 331 2.70 -23.59 1.88
C GLY A 331 2.88 -25.00 2.43
N ALA A 332 2.16 -25.34 3.50
CA ALA A 332 2.21 -26.67 4.10
C ALA A 332 1.66 -27.74 3.15
N LEU A 333 0.55 -27.44 2.46
CA LEU A 333 -0.01 -28.34 1.44
C LEU A 333 0.99 -28.56 0.30
N LEU A 334 1.64 -27.50 -0.17
CA LEU A 334 2.63 -27.61 -1.23
C LEU A 334 3.88 -28.38 -0.78
N MET A 335 4.38 -28.11 0.42
CA MET A 335 5.52 -28.82 1.01
C MET A 335 5.23 -30.30 1.22
N ALA A 336 4.00 -30.65 1.64
CA ALA A 336 3.57 -32.04 1.79
C ALA A 336 3.47 -32.77 0.44
N SER A 337 3.18 -32.05 -0.66
CA SER A 337 3.11 -32.63 -2.01
C SER A 337 4.47 -32.99 -2.63
N GLY A 338 5.59 -32.70 -1.94
CA GLY A 338 6.94 -33.06 -2.37
C GLY A 338 7.61 -32.03 -3.30
N ASN A 339 7.00 -30.86 -3.49
CA ASN A 339 7.55 -29.74 -4.27
C ASN A 339 8.21 -28.65 -3.40
#